data_AF-A0A2N2VWN8-F1
#
_entry.id   AF-A0A2N2VWN8-F1
#
_cell.length_a   1.000
_cell.length_b   1.000
_cell.length_c   1.000
_cell.angle_alpha   90.00
_cell.angle_beta   90.00
_cell.angle_gamma   90.00
#
_symmetry.space_group_name_H-M   'P 1'
#
loop_
_entity.id
_entity.type
_entity.pdbx_description
1 polymer ?
#
loop_
_entity_poly.entity_id
_entity_poly.type
_entity_poly.pdbx_seq_one_letter_code
_entity_poly.pdbx_strand_id
1 'polypeptide(L)'
;MTNRDTNIIVFYLKRHLVVVLALVAIIFDPAGVSCQTNIPVVDISADMGNRYFDAVDYLRKNTWMADTLELQKIQPAFALSIVFPGLANYSALRDVMETGATRMLYVQSGRRYSHYTVGRFQMKPSFAEQVERNVSRLKLSSYKFNLTNTAKARGDRARRLDSEEWQLRYLVMFIKIVDKRFKHIKWKTEEDKVRFYATAFSVGFNRDERTIKRMMTNKSILRKYKKPKSKYRSGDVAVWFYSNDGYWFDARAKQQEIE
;
A
#
# COMPACT_ATOMS: atom_id res chain seq x y z
N MET A 1 31.64 72.37 33.80
CA MET A 1 31.69 70.90 33.64
C MET A 1 30.27 70.38 33.53
N THR A 2 29.68 70.44 32.34
CA THR A 2 28.31 69.97 32.08
C THR A 2 28.10 69.96 30.56
N ASN A 3 27.30 69.00 30.06
CA ASN A 3 26.73 68.89 28.71
C ASN A 3 27.40 68.04 27.59
N ARG A 4 28.56 67.38 27.78
CA ARG A 4 29.03 66.39 26.78
C ARG A 4 28.87 64.92 27.17
N ASP A 5 28.90 64.60 28.45
CA ASP A 5 28.91 63.18 28.89
C ASP A 5 27.51 62.56 29.01
N THR A 6 26.46 63.38 29.15
CA THR A 6 25.07 62.89 29.23
C THR A 6 24.54 62.35 27.90
N ASN A 7 25.01 62.87 26.76
CA ASN A 7 24.51 62.45 25.45
C ASN A 7 25.07 61.08 25.00
N ILE A 8 26.27 60.71 25.44
CA ILE A 8 26.88 59.42 25.07
C ILE A 8 26.24 58.26 25.85
N ILE A 9 25.93 58.48 27.13
CA ILE A 9 25.28 57.47 27.98
C ILE A 9 23.84 57.20 27.51
N VAL A 10 23.08 58.23 27.13
CA VAL A 10 21.71 58.07 26.61
C VAL A 10 21.70 57.35 25.25
N PHE A 11 22.72 57.55 24.41
CA PHE A 11 22.82 56.87 23.12
C PHE A 11 23.15 55.38 23.27
N TYR A 12 24.03 55.02 24.21
CA TYR A 12 24.34 53.61 24.53
C TYR A 12 23.16 52.90 25.19
N LEU A 13 22.44 53.55 26.11
CA LEU A 13 21.27 52.95 26.77
C LEU A 13 20.12 52.68 25.77
N LYS A 14 19.86 53.59 24.83
CA LYS A 14 18.85 53.39 23.76
C LYS A 14 19.24 52.24 22.82
N ARG A 15 20.53 52.12 22.47
CA ARG A 15 21.00 51.09 21.53
C ARG A 15 20.96 49.70 22.16
N HIS A 16 21.22 49.56 23.46
CA HIS A 16 21.07 48.28 24.16
C HIS A 16 19.60 47.93 24.45
N LEU A 17 18.73 48.91 24.73
CA LEU A 17 17.29 48.66 24.90
C LEU A 17 16.63 48.15 23.62
N VAL A 18 17.01 48.68 22.45
CA VAL A 18 16.52 48.23 21.14
C VAL A 18 17.03 46.82 20.81
N VAL A 19 18.27 46.47 21.17
CA VAL A 19 18.81 45.12 20.95
C VAL A 19 18.18 44.09 21.90
N VAL A 20 17.86 44.46 23.14
CA VAL A 20 17.15 43.58 24.09
C VAL A 20 15.68 43.40 23.67
N LEU A 21 15.00 44.44 23.20
CA LEU A 21 13.64 44.32 22.65
C LEU A 21 13.60 43.49 21.35
N ALA A 22 14.62 43.58 20.50
CA ALA A 22 14.74 42.74 19.31
C ALA A 22 15.02 41.27 19.64
N LEU A 23 15.72 40.97 20.74
CA LEU A 23 15.97 39.60 21.20
C LEU A 23 14.76 38.97 21.90
N VAL A 24 13.93 39.76 22.60
CA VAL A 24 12.68 39.28 23.21
C VAL A 24 11.59 39.04 22.16
N ALA A 25 11.58 39.80 21.06
CA ALA A 25 10.67 39.58 19.93
C ALA A 25 10.97 38.29 19.13
N ILE A 26 12.16 37.70 19.30
CA ILE A 26 12.52 36.40 18.70
C ILE A 26 12.07 35.22 19.57
N ILE A 27 11.75 35.46 20.86
CA ILE A 27 11.35 34.41 21.80
C ILE A 27 9.81 34.29 21.93
N PHE A 28 9.07 35.32 21.53
CA PHE A 28 7.60 35.31 21.46
C PHE A 28 7.12 35.60 20.04
N ASP A 29 7.40 34.66 19.12
CA ASP A 29 6.64 34.57 17.89
C ASP A 29 5.48 33.57 18.11
N PRO A 30 4.23 34.00 18.29
CA PRO A 30 3.09 33.08 18.34
C PRO A 30 2.71 32.56 16.93
N ALA A 31 3.50 32.85 15.88
CA ALA A 31 3.33 32.27 14.55
C ALA A 31 3.87 30.82 14.42
N GLY A 32 3.83 30.06 15.51
CA GLY A 32 3.99 28.61 15.52
C GLY A 32 2.66 27.86 15.32
N VAL A 33 1.59 28.51 14.89
CA VAL A 33 0.47 27.78 14.29
C VAL A 33 0.94 27.39 12.90
N SER A 34 1.43 26.15 12.77
CA SER A 34 1.56 25.55 11.45
C SER A 34 0.19 25.67 10.80
N CYS A 35 0.05 26.58 9.84
CA CYS A 35 -1.07 26.57 8.93
C CYS A 35 -0.94 25.21 8.24
N GLN A 36 -1.74 24.25 8.70
CA GLN A 36 -2.01 23.05 7.94
C GLN A 36 -2.62 23.59 6.66
N THR A 37 -1.79 23.72 5.63
CA THR A 37 -2.28 23.90 4.27
C THR A 37 -3.26 22.75 4.10
N ASN A 38 -4.55 23.05 4.10
CA ASN A 38 -5.62 22.13 3.75
C ASN A 38 -5.34 21.72 2.31
N ILE A 39 -4.48 20.72 2.13
CA ILE A 39 -4.39 19.99 0.88
C ILE A 39 -5.79 19.39 0.75
N PRO A 40 -6.59 19.77 -0.27
CA PRO A 40 -7.91 19.20 -0.43
C PRO A 40 -7.75 17.69 -0.43
N VAL A 41 -8.48 17.02 0.47
CA VAL A 41 -8.52 15.56 0.52
C VAL A 41 -9.01 15.13 -0.86
N VAL A 42 -8.08 14.64 -1.69
CA VAL A 42 -8.41 14.23 -3.04
C VAL A 42 -9.29 12.99 -2.92
N ASP A 43 -10.53 13.11 -3.38
CA ASP A 43 -11.43 12.00 -3.51
C ASP A 43 -10.89 11.02 -4.57
N ILE A 44 -10.30 9.91 -4.11
CA ILE A 44 -9.68 8.92 -4.97
C ILE A 44 -10.75 8.15 -5.76
N SER A 45 -11.92 7.89 -5.18
CA SER A 45 -12.98 7.17 -5.89
C SER A 45 -13.55 8.02 -7.02
N ALA A 46 -13.79 9.31 -6.78
CA ALA A 46 -14.23 10.24 -7.82
C ALA A 46 -13.20 10.40 -8.96
N ASP A 47 -11.90 10.54 -8.64
CA ASP A 47 -10.87 10.72 -9.66
C ASP A 47 -10.55 9.44 -10.45
N MET A 48 -10.68 8.26 -9.82
CA MET A 48 -10.54 6.98 -10.52
C MET A 48 -11.78 6.62 -11.35
N GLY A 49 -12.95 7.16 -10.97
CA GLY A 49 -14.21 7.01 -11.68
C GLY A 49 -14.67 5.55 -11.76
N ASN A 50 -15.18 5.15 -12.93
CA ASN A 50 -15.75 3.81 -13.16
C ASN A 50 -14.81 2.68 -12.71
N ARG A 51 -13.50 2.83 -12.91
CA ARG A 51 -12.51 1.82 -12.51
C ARG A 51 -12.56 1.48 -11.01
N TYR A 52 -12.85 2.48 -10.17
CA TYR A 52 -13.00 2.28 -8.73
C TYR A 52 -14.30 1.53 -8.43
N PHE A 53 -15.42 2.04 -8.94
CA PHE A 53 -16.74 1.47 -8.67
C PHE A 53 -16.89 0.06 -9.26
N ASP A 54 -16.32 -0.22 -10.43
CA ASP A 54 -16.25 -1.57 -11.03
C ASP A 54 -15.53 -2.56 -10.12
N ALA A 55 -14.47 -2.11 -9.43
CA ALA A 55 -13.72 -2.93 -8.47
C ALA A 55 -14.53 -3.19 -7.19
N VAL A 56 -15.23 -2.18 -6.67
CA VAL A 56 -16.14 -2.33 -5.53
C VAL A 56 -17.28 -3.30 -5.87
N ASP A 57 -17.95 -3.10 -7.00
CA ASP A 57 -19.03 -3.96 -7.47
C ASP A 57 -18.59 -5.40 -7.71
N TYR A 58 -17.38 -5.59 -8.24
CA TYR A 58 -16.81 -6.92 -8.38
C TYR A 58 -16.68 -7.63 -7.03
N LEU A 59 -16.17 -6.94 -6.00
CA LEU A 59 -16.06 -7.52 -4.67
C LEU A 59 -17.43 -7.80 -4.07
N ARG A 60 -18.41 -6.90 -4.24
CA ARG A 60 -19.79 -7.09 -3.74
C ARG A 60 -20.47 -8.30 -4.38
N LYS A 61 -20.23 -8.56 -5.66
CA LYS A 61 -20.74 -9.74 -6.38
C LYS A 61 -20.05 -11.04 -5.96
N ASN A 62 -18.82 -10.97 -5.44
CA ASN A 62 -18.00 -12.12 -5.06
C ASN A 62 -17.88 -12.25 -3.54
N THR A 63 -19.03 -12.33 -2.85
CA THR A 63 -19.10 -12.41 -1.37
C THR A 63 -18.32 -13.60 -0.81
N TRP A 64 -18.20 -14.69 -1.58
CA TRP A 64 -17.41 -15.88 -1.23
C TRP A 64 -15.96 -15.55 -0.84
N MET A 65 -15.40 -14.45 -1.36
CA MET A 65 -14.05 -14.00 -0.99
C MET A 65 -14.00 -13.56 0.47
N ALA A 66 -14.98 -12.76 0.91
CA ALA A 66 -15.08 -12.32 2.30
C ALA A 66 -15.31 -13.52 3.23
N ASP A 67 -16.25 -14.40 2.88
CA ASP A 67 -16.54 -15.61 3.67
C ASP A 67 -15.28 -16.49 3.82
N THR A 68 -14.50 -16.64 2.74
CA THR A 68 -13.24 -17.40 2.77
C THR A 68 -12.19 -16.75 3.66
N LEU A 69 -12.10 -15.42 3.69
CA LEU A 69 -11.17 -14.68 4.54
C LEU A 69 -11.54 -14.80 6.02
N GLU A 70 -12.83 -14.76 6.34
CA GLU A 70 -13.35 -14.98 7.69
C GLU A 70 -13.03 -16.38 8.20
N LEU A 71 -13.21 -17.41 7.36
CA LEU A 71 -12.80 -18.79 7.69
C LEU A 71 -11.30 -18.91 7.98
N GLN A 72 -10.48 -18.03 7.41
CA GLN A 72 -9.04 -17.95 7.68
C GLN A 72 -8.68 -17.06 8.87
N LYS A 73 -9.68 -16.51 9.58
CA LYS A 73 -9.53 -15.56 10.69
C LYS A 73 -8.80 -14.28 10.27
N ILE A 74 -9.05 -13.81 9.05
CA ILE A 74 -8.51 -12.56 8.51
C ILE A 74 -9.68 -11.62 8.24
N GLN A 75 -9.59 -10.38 8.71
CA GLN A 75 -10.62 -9.36 8.46
C GLN A 75 -10.75 -9.10 6.94
N PRO A 76 -11.95 -9.27 6.35
CA PRO A 76 -12.15 -9.07 4.92
C PRO A 76 -11.79 -7.68 4.43
N ALA A 77 -12.25 -6.62 5.12
CA ALA A 77 -11.94 -5.24 4.76
C ALA A 77 -10.42 -5.03 4.60
N PHE A 78 -9.65 -5.48 5.59
CA PHE A 78 -8.20 -5.39 5.59
C PHE A 78 -7.57 -6.13 4.39
N ALA A 79 -7.94 -7.39 4.18
CA ALA A 79 -7.33 -8.21 3.13
C ALA A 79 -7.69 -7.72 1.72
N LEU A 80 -8.95 -7.40 1.46
CA LEU A 80 -9.40 -6.91 0.16
C LEU A 80 -8.78 -5.56 -0.18
N SER A 81 -8.56 -4.70 0.82
CA SER A 81 -7.86 -3.42 0.64
C SER A 81 -6.45 -3.58 0.07
N ILE A 82 -5.74 -4.66 0.43
CA ILE A 82 -4.37 -4.92 -0.06
C ILE A 82 -4.34 -5.11 -1.59
N VAL A 83 -5.36 -5.78 -2.13
CA VAL A 83 -5.45 -6.12 -3.56
C VAL A 83 -6.31 -5.15 -4.36
N PHE A 84 -7.10 -4.32 -3.69
CA PHE A 84 -7.97 -3.32 -4.30
C PHE A 84 -7.27 -2.41 -5.32
N PRO A 85 -6.03 -1.92 -5.10
CA PRO A 85 -5.33 -1.14 -6.11
C PRO A 85 -5.09 -1.89 -7.43
N GLY A 86 -4.93 -3.23 -7.38
CA GLY A 86 -4.83 -4.08 -8.57
C GLY A 86 -6.19 -4.22 -9.26
N LEU A 87 -7.24 -4.46 -8.47
CA LEU A 87 -8.62 -4.56 -8.96
C LEU A 87 -9.06 -3.27 -9.68
N ALA A 88 -8.82 -2.11 -9.08
CA ALA A 88 -9.19 -0.81 -9.63
C ALA A 88 -8.33 -0.39 -10.83
N ASN A 89 -7.31 -1.15 -11.21
CA ASN A 89 -6.56 -0.94 -12.46
C ASN A 89 -6.71 -2.12 -13.43
N TYR A 90 -7.53 -3.11 -13.10
CA TYR A 90 -7.72 -4.30 -13.90
C TYR A 90 -8.49 -3.99 -15.18
N SER A 91 -8.11 -4.66 -16.26
CA SER A 91 -8.87 -4.67 -17.51
C SER A 91 -8.74 -6.06 -18.13
N ALA A 92 -9.86 -6.77 -18.25
CA ALA A 92 -9.86 -8.16 -18.73
C ALA A 92 -9.23 -8.30 -20.12
N LEU A 93 -9.57 -7.40 -21.05
CA LEU A 93 -9.02 -7.43 -22.40
C LEU A 93 -7.50 -7.23 -22.39
N ARG A 94 -7.00 -6.26 -21.61
CA ARG A 94 -5.55 -6.00 -21.50
C ARG A 94 -4.84 -7.19 -20.85
N ASP A 95 -5.43 -7.77 -19.81
CA ASP A 95 -4.85 -8.90 -19.09
C ASP A 95 -4.66 -10.12 -20.01
N VAL A 96 -5.67 -10.44 -20.84
CA VAL A 96 -5.58 -11.54 -21.83
C VAL A 96 -4.46 -11.29 -22.84
N MET A 97 -4.38 -10.08 -23.40
CA MET A 97 -3.36 -9.72 -24.39
C MET A 97 -1.95 -9.70 -23.81
N GLU A 98 -1.77 -9.17 -22.60
CA GLU A 98 -0.46 -9.06 -21.94
C GLU A 98 0.03 -10.43 -21.41
N THR A 99 -0.88 -11.29 -20.97
CA THR A 99 -0.53 -12.54 -20.26
C THR A 99 -0.26 -13.72 -21.18
N GLY A 100 -0.92 -13.85 -22.32
CA GLY A 100 -0.83 -15.07 -23.15
C GLY A 100 0.60 -15.45 -23.56
N ALA A 101 1.29 -14.54 -24.26
CA ALA A 101 2.66 -14.79 -24.73
C ALA A 101 3.67 -14.84 -23.58
N THR A 102 3.54 -13.95 -22.60
CA THR A 102 4.46 -13.85 -21.46
C THR A 102 4.37 -15.07 -20.54
N ARG A 103 3.18 -15.64 -20.36
CA ARG A 103 2.95 -16.92 -19.69
C ARG A 103 3.65 -18.06 -20.40
N MET A 104 3.48 -18.18 -21.72
CA MET A 104 4.14 -19.23 -22.50
C MET A 104 5.66 -19.16 -22.35
N LEU A 105 6.23 -17.95 -22.50
CA LEU A 105 7.65 -17.70 -22.28
C LEU A 105 8.09 -18.02 -20.85
N TYR A 106 7.28 -17.72 -19.83
CA TYR A 106 7.59 -18.08 -18.45
C TYR A 106 7.63 -19.59 -18.23
N VAL A 107 6.64 -20.33 -18.74
CA VAL A 107 6.59 -21.79 -18.59
C VAL A 107 7.77 -22.43 -19.31
N GLN A 108 8.04 -22.05 -20.55
CA GLN A 108 9.08 -22.64 -21.40
C GLN A 108 10.49 -22.14 -21.05
N SER A 109 10.66 -20.82 -20.99
CA SER A 109 11.97 -20.15 -20.90
C SER A 109 12.36 -19.68 -19.50
N GLY A 110 11.48 -19.86 -18.50
CA GLY A 110 11.84 -19.76 -17.09
C GLY A 110 11.64 -18.41 -16.41
N ARG A 111 12.24 -18.27 -15.22
CA ARG A 111 11.99 -17.15 -14.28
C ARG A 111 12.27 -15.76 -14.84
N ARG A 112 13.09 -15.62 -15.88
CA ARG A 112 13.36 -14.32 -16.52
C ARG A 112 12.07 -13.65 -17.02
N TYR A 113 11.05 -14.45 -17.34
CA TYR A 113 9.74 -13.98 -17.80
C TYR A 113 8.69 -13.97 -16.68
N SER A 114 9.06 -14.08 -15.40
CA SER A 114 8.13 -14.19 -14.27
C SER A 114 7.55 -12.86 -13.77
N HIS A 115 7.78 -11.75 -14.47
CA HIS A 115 7.48 -10.39 -14.01
C HIS A 115 6.19 -9.78 -14.61
N TYR A 116 5.47 -10.51 -15.46
CA TYR A 116 4.12 -10.11 -15.89
C TYR A 116 3.13 -10.23 -14.72
N THR A 117 2.07 -9.44 -14.78
CA THR A 117 0.92 -9.50 -13.87
C THR A 117 -0.20 -10.26 -14.56
N VAL A 118 -0.96 -11.05 -13.80
CA VAL A 118 -2.09 -11.83 -14.32
C VAL A 118 -3.27 -11.77 -13.37
N GLY A 119 -4.46 -11.77 -13.95
CA GLY A 119 -5.71 -11.91 -13.25
C GLY A 119 -6.11 -10.67 -12.44
N ARG A 120 -7.25 -10.75 -11.77
CA ARG A 120 -7.86 -9.59 -11.11
C ARG A 120 -7.02 -9.00 -9.99
N PHE A 121 -6.31 -9.81 -9.22
CA PHE A 121 -5.43 -9.31 -8.15
C PHE A 121 -4.06 -8.85 -8.70
N GLN A 122 -3.85 -8.93 -10.02
CA GLN A 122 -2.64 -8.46 -10.70
C GLN A 122 -1.36 -9.03 -10.09
N MET A 123 -1.37 -10.33 -9.79
CA MET A 123 -0.24 -11.02 -9.16
C MET A 123 0.82 -11.42 -10.18
N LYS A 124 2.08 -11.48 -9.74
CA LYS A 124 3.21 -11.92 -10.58
C LYS A 124 3.58 -13.38 -10.30
N PRO A 125 3.99 -14.18 -11.29
CA PRO A 125 4.59 -15.50 -11.03
C PRO A 125 5.78 -15.45 -10.08
N SER A 126 6.61 -14.41 -10.16
CA SER A 126 7.71 -14.21 -9.21
C SER A 126 7.23 -13.99 -7.77
N PHE A 127 6.06 -13.36 -7.59
CA PHE A 127 5.44 -13.15 -6.28
C PHE A 127 4.88 -14.47 -5.74
N ALA A 128 4.10 -15.20 -6.53
CA ALA A 128 3.57 -16.51 -6.16
C ALA A 128 4.68 -17.48 -5.76
N GLU A 129 5.78 -17.53 -6.53
CA GLU A 129 6.93 -18.36 -6.20
C GLU A 129 7.54 -18.01 -4.83
N GLN A 130 7.65 -16.71 -4.52
CA GLN A 130 8.15 -16.27 -3.22
C GLN A 130 7.20 -16.66 -2.08
N VAL A 131 5.89 -16.59 -2.31
CA VAL A 131 4.89 -17.02 -1.33
C VAL A 131 4.99 -18.53 -1.09
N GLU A 132 5.01 -19.34 -2.14
CA GLU A 132 5.15 -20.81 -2.06
C GLU A 132 6.38 -21.21 -1.25
N ARG A 133 7.55 -20.64 -1.57
CA ARG A 133 8.80 -20.91 -0.86
C ARG A 133 8.73 -20.52 0.61
N ASN A 134 8.20 -19.34 0.92
CA ASN A 134 8.13 -18.87 2.31
C ASN A 134 7.14 -19.69 3.13
N VAL A 135 5.98 -20.04 2.57
CA VAL A 135 4.99 -20.89 3.25
C VAL A 135 5.55 -22.28 3.51
N SER A 136 6.21 -22.91 2.53
CA SER A 136 6.85 -24.21 2.72
C SER A 136 7.96 -24.16 3.77
N ARG A 137 8.80 -23.12 3.74
CA ARG A 137 9.89 -22.93 4.70
C ARG A 137 9.39 -22.66 6.13
N LEU A 138 8.37 -21.83 6.27
CA LEU A 138 7.82 -21.40 7.57
C LEU A 138 6.72 -22.31 8.10
N LYS A 139 6.36 -23.36 7.33
CA LYS A 139 5.28 -24.33 7.61
C LYS A 139 3.94 -23.63 7.92
N LEU A 140 3.59 -22.62 7.12
CA LEU A 140 2.40 -21.78 7.33
C LEU A 140 1.12 -22.29 6.64
N SER A 141 1.22 -23.36 5.86
CA SER A 141 0.09 -23.97 5.16
C SER A 141 0.30 -25.47 5.00
N SER A 142 -0.80 -26.19 4.82
CA SER A 142 -0.82 -27.60 4.45
C SER A 142 -0.51 -27.84 2.96
N TYR A 143 -0.50 -26.80 2.12
CA TYR A 143 -0.20 -26.95 0.70
C TYR A 143 1.25 -27.38 0.46
N LYS A 144 1.40 -28.40 -0.39
CA LYS A 144 2.69 -28.87 -0.89
C LYS A 144 2.92 -28.29 -2.29
N PHE A 145 3.97 -27.50 -2.43
CA PHE A 145 4.34 -26.88 -3.72
C PHE A 145 5.56 -27.57 -4.32
N ASN A 146 5.56 -27.70 -5.65
CA ASN A 146 6.76 -28.04 -6.40
C ASN A 146 7.62 -26.77 -6.55
N LEU A 147 8.69 -26.66 -5.76
CA LEU A 147 9.57 -25.49 -5.72
C LEU A 147 10.72 -25.55 -6.76
N THR A 148 10.77 -26.61 -7.57
CA THR A 148 11.80 -26.76 -8.60
C THR A 148 11.62 -25.71 -9.71
N ASN A 149 12.70 -25.44 -10.46
CA ASN A 149 12.65 -24.54 -11.62
C ASN A 149 12.36 -25.31 -12.93
N THR A 150 11.40 -26.23 -12.90
CA THR A 150 10.99 -27.01 -14.07
C THR A 150 9.81 -26.36 -14.79
N ALA A 151 9.63 -26.66 -16.09
CA ALA A 151 8.46 -26.20 -16.84
C ALA A 151 7.14 -26.65 -16.18
N LYS A 152 7.10 -27.87 -15.62
CA LYS A 152 5.95 -28.39 -14.87
C LYS A 152 5.62 -27.51 -13.66
N ALA A 153 6.60 -27.25 -12.78
CA ALA A 153 6.40 -26.40 -11.61
C ALA A 153 5.93 -24.98 -11.97
N ARG A 154 6.49 -24.41 -13.05
CA ARG A 154 6.08 -23.09 -13.55
C ARG A 154 4.66 -23.11 -14.14
N GLY A 155 4.31 -24.15 -14.88
CA GLY A 155 2.98 -24.37 -15.43
C GLY A 155 1.92 -24.51 -14.34
N ASP A 156 2.21 -25.29 -13.28
CA ASP A 156 1.31 -25.44 -12.14
C ASP A 156 1.06 -24.09 -11.43
N ARG A 157 2.12 -23.28 -11.25
CA ARG A 157 2.01 -21.94 -10.68
C ARG A 157 1.21 -20.99 -11.56
N ALA A 158 1.45 -21.03 -12.87
CA ALA A 158 0.68 -20.21 -13.82
C ALA A 158 -0.81 -20.56 -13.77
N ARG A 159 -1.16 -21.86 -13.76
CA ARG A 159 -2.56 -22.31 -13.64
C ARG A 159 -3.22 -21.84 -12.34
N ARG A 160 -2.50 -21.87 -11.21
CA ARG A 160 -3.01 -21.30 -9.95
C ARG A 160 -3.24 -19.81 -10.07
N LEU A 161 -2.34 -19.07 -10.70
CA LEU A 161 -2.50 -17.63 -10.87
C LEU A 161 -3.67 -17.23 -11.75
N ASP A 162 -4.13 -18.08 -12.67
CA ASP A 162 -5.34 -17.80 -13.46
C ASP A 162 -6.64 -17.95 -12.64
N SER A 163 -6.63 -18.75 -11.58
CA SER A 163 -7.80 -19.00 -10.74
C SER A 163 -7.96 -17.91 -9.69
N GLU A 164 -9.16 -17.34 -9.62
CA GLU A 164 -9.50 -16.31 -8.62
C GLU A 164 -9.41 -16.88 -7.19
N GLU A 165 -9.82 -18.13 -6.99
CA GLU A 165 -9.71 -18.83 -5.71
C GLU A 165 -8.25 -18.97 -5.28
N TRP A 166 -7.36 -19.29 -6.21
CA TRP A 166 -5.94 -19.40 -5.92
C TRP A 166 -5.26 -18.05 -5.72
N GLN A 167 -5.68 -17.00 -6.43
CA GLN A 167 -5.24 -15.63 -6.13
C GLN A 167 -5.62 -15.25 -4.69
N LEU A 168 -6.84 -15.55 -4.25
CA LEU A 168 -7.24 -15.33 -2.86
C LEU A 168 -6.42 -16.17 -1.87
N ARG A 169 -6.14 -17.44 -2.19
CA ARG A 169 -5.25 -18.29 -1.35
C ARG A 169 -3.84 -17.71 -1.26
N TYR A 170 -3.29 -17.16 -2.35
CA TYR A 170 -2.00 -16.47 -2.33
C TYR A 170 -2.04 -15.21 -1.47
N LEU A 171 -3.13 -14.45 -1.49
CA LEU A 171 -3.32 -13.29 -0.62
C LEU A 171 -3.31 -13.71 0.87
N VAL A 172 -4.07 -14.75 1.24
CA VAL A 172 -4.08 -15.29 2.62
C VAL A 172 -2.68 -15.72 3.05
N MET A 173 -1.98 -16.48 2.21
CA MET A 173 -0.62 -16.93 2.50
C MET A 173 0.36 -15.76 2.63
N PHE A 174 0.23 -14.75 1.77
CA PHE A 174 0.99 -13.52 1.84
C PHE A 174 0.78 -12.79 3.17
N ILE A 175 -0.46 -12.59 3.59
CA ILE A 175 -0.79 -11.92 4.87
C ILE A 175 -0.10 -12.65 6.02
N LYS A 176 -0.26 -13.99 6.11
CA LYS A 176 0.38 -14.82 7.15
C LYS A 176 1.91 -14.72 7.14
N ILE A 177 2.54 -14.61 5.97
CA ILE A 177 3.99 -14.41 5.86
C ILE A 177 4.39 -13.04 6.40
N VAL A 178 3.68 -11.97 5.99
CA VAL A 178 3.98 -10.60 6.40
C VAL A 178 3.76 -10.44 7.91
N ASP A 179 2.67 -10.98 8.46
CA ASP A 179 2.40 -11.02 9.90
C ASP A 179 3.57 -11.65 10.67
N LYS A 180 4.03 -12.83 10.24
CA LYS A 180 5.13 -13.54 10.92
C LYS A 180 6.45 -12.78 10.79
N ARG A 181 6.72 -12.20 9.63
CA ARG A 181 7.99 -11.52 9.34
C ARG A 181 8.11 -10.19 10.07
N PHE A 182 7.01 -9.44 10.17
CA PHE A 182 6.97 -8.10 10.73
C PHE A 182 6.22 -8.05 12.05
N LYS A 183 6.17 -9.17 12.78
CA LYS A 183 5.50 -9.30 14.09
C LYS A 183 5.99 -8.29 15.14
N HIS A 184 7.19 -7.75 14.98
CA HIS A 184 7.78 -6.76 15.89
C HIS A 184 7.26 -5.34 15.63
N ILE A 185 6.61 -5.10 14.50
CA ILE A 185 6.04 -3.78 14.18
C ILE A 185 4.74 -3.60 14.98
N LYS A 186 4.69 -2.51 15.76
CA LYS A 186 3.45 -2.01 16.36
C LYS A 186 2.88 -0.93 15.45
N TRP A 187 1.66 -1.13 14.98
CA TRP A 187 0.96 -0.19 14.12
C TRP A 187 0.36 0.95 14.95
N LYS A 188 0.46 2.19 14.45
CA LYS A 188 -0.15 3.35 15.11
C LYS A 188 -1.65 3.39 14.84
N THR A 189 -2.02 3.11 13.60
CA THR A 189 -3.42 3.01 13.14
C THR A 189 -3.57 1.81 12.21
N GLU A 190 -4.81 1.37 11.99
CA GLU A 190 -5.09 0.32 11.01
C GLU A 190 -4.80 0.79 9.58
N GLU A 191 -4.96 2.08 9.25
CA GLU A 191 -4.58 2.57 7.91
C GLU A 191 -3.08 2.43 7.65
N ASP A 192 -2.24 2.64 8.66
CA ASP A 192 -0.78 2.44 8.52
C ASP A 192 -0.44 0.98 8.23
N LYS A 193 -1.17 0.05 8.86
CA LYS A 193 -1.04 -1.38 8.60
C LYS A 193 -1.49 -1.72 7.18
N VAL A 194 -2.68 -1.27 6.76
CA VAL A 194 -3.19 -1.45 5.38
C VAL A 194 -2.20 -0.91 4.36
N ARG A 195 -1.72 0.32 4.56
CA ARG A 195 -0.76 0.99 3.68
C ARG A 195 0.54 0.20 3.57
N PHE A 196 1.06 -0.32 4.68
CA PHE A 196 2.26 -1.15 4.68
C PHE A 196 2.07 -2.44 3.90
N TYR A 197 0.97 -3.18 4.13
CA TYR A 197 0.71 -4.46 3.47
C TYR A 197 0.45 -4.28 1.97
N ALA A 198 -0.35 -3.30 1.58
CA ALA A 198 -0.58 -2.95 0.17
C ALA A 198 0.72 -2.54 -0.54
N THR A 199 1.58 -1.78 0.17
CA THR A 199 2.91 -1.42 -0.37
C THR A 199 3.78 -2.66 -0.52
N ALA A 200 3.86 -3.53 0.49
CA ALA A 200 4.63 -4.77 0.46
C ALA A 200 4.14 -5.73 -0.64
N PHE A 201 2.82 -5.78 -0.88
CA PHE A 201 2.23 -6.55 -1.96
C PHE A 201 2.71 -6.05 -3.34
N SER A 202 2.64 -4.73 -3.54
CA SER A 202 3.01 -4.07 -4.81
C SER A 202 4.51 -4.11 -5.11
N VAL A 203 5.36 -3.75 -4.14
CA VAL A 203 6.82 -3.63 -4.34
C VAL A 203 7.59 -4.93 -4.05
N GLY A 204 6.92 -5.91 -3.46
CA GLY A 204 7.47 -7.20 -3.05
C GLY A 204 7.79 -7.26 -1.56
N PHE A 205 7.16 -8.21 -0.86
CA PHE A 205 7.30 -8.33 0.58
C PHE A 205 8.67 -8.77 1.02
N ASN A 206 9.51 -9.37 0.17
CA ASN A 206 10.88 -9.79 0.49
C ASN A 206 11.83 -8.63 0.87
N ARG A 207 11.45 -7.38 0.56
CA ARG A 207 12.18 -6.17 1.01
C ARG A 207 12.16 -6.02 2.52
N ASP A 208 13.16 -5.32 3.07
CA ASP A 208 13.18 -4.98 4.49
C ASP A 208 12.14 -3.91 4.87
N GLU A 209 11.88 -3.79 6.16
CA GLU A 209 10.90 -2.85 6.71
C GLU A 209 11.19 -1.40 6.30
N ARG A 210 12.46 -0.98 6.37
CA ARG A 210 12.90 0.39 6.04
C ARG A 210 12.56 0.73 4.59
N THR A 211 12.80 -0.22 3.68
CA THR A 211 12.51 -0.08 2.26
C THR A 211 11.01 0.02 2.03
N ILE A 212 10.20 -0.84 2.65
CA ILE A 212 8.73 -0.79 2.52
C ILE A 212 8.20 0.55 3.06
N LYS A 213 8.61 0.97 4.26
CA LYS A 213 8.23 2.27 4.85
C LYS A 213 8.65 3.45 3.99
N ARG A 214 9.84 3.41 3.38
CA ARG A 214 10.27 4.44 2.43
C ARG A 214 9.39 4.47 1.17
N MET A 215 8.96 3.32 0.67
CA MET A 215 8.07 3.23 -0.49
C MET A 215 6.63 3.67 -0.15
N MET A 216 6.21 3.62 1.11
CA MET A 216 4.94 4.20 1.57
C MET A 216 4.94 5.73 1.46
N THR A 217 6.09 6.41 1.60
CA THR A 217 6.18 7.87 1.69
C THR A 217 6.76 8.54 0.44
N ASN A 218 7.65 7.89 -0.30
CA ASN A 218 8.32 8.51 -1.45
C ASN A 218 7.38 8.70 -2.65
N LYS A 219 7.05 9.96 -2.93
CA LYS A 219 6.52 10.40 -4.24
C LYS A 219 7.56 10.24 -5.38
N SER A 220 8.85 10.03 -5.07
CA SER A 220 9.95 10.49 -5.94
C SER A 220 10.66 9.46 -6.83
N ILE A 221 10.42 8.14 -6.72
CA ILE A 221 11.05 7.19 -7.68
C ILE A 221 10.24 7.06 -8.97
N LEU A 222 8.95 7.38 -8.93
CA LEU A 222 8.07 7.39 -10.12
C LEU A 222 8.31 8.58 -11.05
N ARG A 223 9.03 9.62 -10.62
CA ARG A 223 9.32 10.80 -11.43
C ARG A 223 10.44 10.57 -12.46
N LYS A 224 11.25 9.51 -12.29
CA LYS A 224 12.31 9.13 -13.25
C LYS A 224 11.84 8.26 -14.42
N TYR A 225 10.63 7.71 -14.37
CA TYR A 225 10.04 6.98 -15.49
C TYR A 225 8.98 7.86 -16.16
N LYS A 226 9.12 8.08 -17.47
CA LYS A 226 8.14 8.80 -18.29
C LYS A 226 6.76 8.18 -18.08
N LYS A 227 5.85 8.95 -17.45
CA LYS A 227 4.45 8.65 -17.12
C LYS A 227 4.25 7.44 -16.17
N PRO A 228 3.93 7.67 -14.88
CA PRO A 228 3.57 6.57 -13.99
C PRO A 228 2.29 5.87 -14.50
N LYS A 229 2.24 4.53 -14.41
CA LYS A 229 1.05 3.74 -14.82
C LYS A 229 -0.21 4.10 -14.01
N SER A 230 -0.05 4.67 -12.81
CA SER A 230 -1.14 5.14 -11.94
C SER A 230 -0.75 6.47 -11.29
N LYS A 231 -1.73 7.38 -11.16
CA LYS A 231 -1.61 8.67 -10.45
C LYS A 231 -1.41 8.48 -8.94
N TYR A 232 -1.96 7.40 -8.38
CA TYR A 232 -1.95 7.11 -6.95
C TYR A 232 -1.06 5.91 -6.60
N ARG A 233 -0.50 5.93 -5.40
CA ARG A 233 0.24 4.78 -4.85
C ARG A 233 -0.73 3.69 -4.43
N SER A 234 -0.32 2.43 -4.58
CA SER A 234 -1.13 1.29 -4.14
C SER A 234 -1.54 1.41 -2.67
N GLY A 235 -0.63 1.86 -1.79
CA GLY A 235 -0.95 2.05 -0.38
C GLY A 235 -2.01 3.13 -0.10
N ASP A 236 -2.08 4.19 -0.91
CA ASP A 236 -3.08 5.25 -0.70
C ASP A 236 -4.46 4.81 -1.19
N VAL A 237 -4.51 4.17 -2.36
CA VAL A 237 -5.75 3.60 -2.90
C VAL A 237 -6.32 2.53 -1.96
N ALA A 238 -5.44 1.69 -1.40
CA ALA A 238 -5.83 0.67 -0.41
C ALA A 238 -6.41 1.29 0.85
N VAL A 239 -5.78 2.32 1.40
CA VAL A 239 -6.30 3.02 2.60
C VAL A 239 -7.61 3.71 2.30
N TRP A 240 -7.73 4.38 1.14
CA TRP A 240 -8.98 5.01 0.75
C TRP A 240 -10.13 4.02 0.70
N PHE A 241 -9.94 2.89 0.02
CA PHE A 241 -10.96 1.83 -0.01
C PHE A 241 -11.25 1.29 1.40
N TYR A 242 -10.23 1.02 2.21
CA TYR A 242 -10.41 0.53 3.58
C TYR A 242 -11.30 1.45 4.41
N SER A 243 -11.05 2.77 4.36
CA SER A 243 -11.76 3.76 5.15
C SER A 243 -13.16 4.09 4.65
N ASN A 244 -13.41 4.01 3.33
CA ASN A 244 -14.66 4.47 2.72
C ASN A 244 -15.61 3.35 2.30
N ASP A 245 -15.09 2.17 1.93
CA ASP A 245 -15.91 1.08 1.38
C ASP A 245 -15.59 -0.29 2.01
N GLY A 246 -14.51 -0.40 2.78
CA GLY A 246 -14.08 -1.66 3.40
C GLY A 246 -15.13 -2.25 4.33
N TYR A 247 -15.90 -1.39 5.02
CA TYR A 247 -16.91 -1.81 5.98
C TYR A 247 -17.97 -2.74 5.39
N TRP A 248 -18.31 -2.60 4.10
CA TRP A 248 -19.28 -3.45 3.40
C TRP A 248 -18.94 -4.95 3.43
N PHE A 249 -17.67 -5.28 3.63
CA PHE A 249 -17.17 -6.65 3.54
C PHE A 249 -16.96 -7.31 4.89
N ASP A 250 -17.06 -6.56 5.99
CA ASP A 250 -16.94 -7.13 7.33
C ASP A 250 -18.31 -7.60 7.83
N ALA A 251 -18.37 -8.79 8.46
CA ALA A 251 -19.60 -9.36 9.01
C ALA A 251 -20.44 -8.43 9.92
N ARG A 252 -19.81 -7.44 10.57
CA ARG A 252 -20.53 -6.50 11.45
C ARG A 252 -21.42 -5.51 10.70
N ALA A 253 -21.11 -5.18 9.44
CA ALA A 253 -21.94 -4.29 8.64
C ALA A 253 -23.21 -4.98 8.14
N LYS A 254 -23.16 -6.30 7.91
CA LYS A 254 -24.33 -7.09 7.48
C LYS A 254 -25.45 -7.15 8.53
N GLN A 255 -25.13 -6.95 9.82
CA GLN A 255 -26.13 -6.93 10.89
C GLN A 255 -26.89 -5.59 10.98
N GLN A 256 -26.30 -4.48 10.51
CA GLN A 256 -26.92 -3.14 10.59
C GLN A 256 -27.89 -2.84 9.44
N GLU A 257 -28.00 -3.70 8.42
CA GLU A 257 -28.99 -3.57 7.35
C GLU A 257 -30.22 -4.47 7.54
N ILE A 258 -30.25 -5.28 8.61
CA ILE A 258 -31.34 -6.21 8.93
C ILE A 258 -32.19 -5.70 10.12
N GLU A 259 -31.80 -4.57 10.73
CA GLU A 259 -32.58 -3.82 11.73
C GLU A 259 -33.16 -2.54 11.14
#